data_AF-A0A7W5FE33-F1
#
_entry.id   AF-A0A7W5FE33-F1
#
_cell.length_a   1.000
_cell.length_b   1.000
_cell.length_c   1.000
_cell.angle_alpha   90.00
_cell.angle_beta   90.00
_cell.angle_gamma   90.00
#
_symmetry.space_group_name_H-M   'P 1'
#
loop_
_entity.id
_entity.type
_entity.pdbx_description
1 polymer ?
#
loop_
_entity_poly.entity_id
_entity_poly.type
_entity_poly.pdbx_seq_one_letter_code
_entity_poly.pdbx_strand_id
1 'polypeptide(L)'
;MKPAQEAARVASVAELRAAVEAALQQVTEGQQAIQAAKEKLGEAQQSLAAALDGSANDAVGAAHASLSHAEQQLEDGFNATVAAVEQAHTYTASL
;
A
#
# COMPACT_ATOMS: atom_id res chain seq x y z
N MET A 1 30.51 27.80 21.84
CA MET A 1 29.20 27.69 21.15
C MET A 1 29.12 26.59 20.08
N LYS A 2 30.23 25.93 19.66
CA LYS A 2 30.21 24.83 18.68
C LYS A 2 29.52 23.50 19.09
N PRO A 3 29.57 23.00 20.34
CA PRO A 3 29.07 21.65 20.64
C PRO A 3 27.54 21.54 20.72
N ALA A 4 26.83 22.61 21.09
CA ALA A 4 25.38 22.61 21.19
C ALA A 4 24.68 22.59 19.82
N GLN A 5 25.31 23.16 18.79
CA GLN A 5 24.77 23.22 17.43
C GLN A 5 24.93 21.88 16.69
N GLU A 6 25.97 21.12 17.01
CA GLU A 6 26.20 19.78 16.46
C GLU A 6 25.23 18.76 17.10
N ALA A 7 25.02 18.83 18.41
CA ALA A 7 24.05 17.99 19.12
C ALA A 7 22.60 18.23 18.65
N ALA A 8 22.21 19.49 18.42
CA ALA A 8 20.90 19.83 17.88
C ALA A 8 20.67 19.29 16.46
N ARG A 9 21.73 19.26 15.64
CA ARG A 9 21.66 18.72 14.28
C ARG A 9 21.49 17.20 14.28
N VAL A 10 22.24 16.50 15.13
CA VAL A 10 22.10 15.05 15.31
C VAL A 10 20.70 14.68 15.84
N ALA A 11 20.16 15.47 16.77
CA ALA A 11 18.79 15.28 17.26
C ALA A 11 17.74 15.44 16.14
N SER A 12 17.85 16.48 15.30
CA SER A 12 16.92 16.67 14.17
C SER A 12 16.99 15.56 13.12
N VAL A 13 18.18 14.98 12.89
CA VAL A 13 18.34 13.82 11.98
C VAL A 13 17.74 12.55 12.59
N ALA A 14 17.90 12.36 13.90
CA ALA A 14 17.28 11.25 14.62
C ALA A 14 15.74 11.34 14.62
N GLU A 15 15.18 12.55 14.82
CA GLU A 15 13.75 12.81 14.74
C GLU A 15 13.20 12.57 13.33
N LEU A 16 13.92 13.03 12.30
CA LEU A 16 13.57 12.75 10.91
C LEU A 16 13.61 11.25 10.60
N ARG A 17 14.65 10.54 11.07
CA ARG A 17 14.78 9.09 10.91
C ARG A 17 13.64 8.33 11.58
N ALA A 18 13.26 8.72 12.80
CA ALA A 18 12.13 8.13 13.52
C ALA A 18 10.79 8.39 12.81
N ALA A 19 10.59 9.60 12.26
CA ALA A 19 9.40 9.92 11.49
C ALA A 19 9.31 9.11 10.18
N VAL A 20 10.45 8.88 9.51
CA VAL A 20 10.50 8.03 8.31
C VAL A 20 10.26 6.56 8.67
N GLU A 21 10.85 6.04 9.74
CA GLU A 21 10.59 4.67 10.21
C GLU A 21 9.11 4.46 10.55
N ALA A 22 8.45 5.43 11.20
CA ALA A 22 7.02 5.39 11.48
C ALA A 22 6.16 5.43 10.20
N ALA A 23 6.54 6.25 9.21
CA ALA A 23 5.86 6.31 7.92
C ALA A 23 6.02 5.00 7.14
N LEU A 24 7.22 4.40 7.15
CA LEU A 24 7.49 3.10 6.55
C LEU A 24 6.63 2.00 7.17
N GLN A 25 6.52 1.98 8.49
CA GLN A 25 5.65 1.05 9.21
C GLN A 25 4.18 1.19 8.80
N GLN A 26 3.66 2.43 8.70
CA GLN A 26 2.30 2.67 8.19
C GLN A 26 2.10 2.19 6.76
N VAL A 27 3.10 2.36 5.89
CA VAL A 27 3.01 1.88 4.52
C VAL A 27 3.01 0.35 4.47
N THR A 28 3.82 -0.33 5.29
CA THR A 28 3.79 -1.79 5.40
C THR A 28 2.43 -2.30 5.89
N GLU A 29 1.83 -1.65 6.87
CA GLU A 29 0.47 -1.97 7.33
C GLU A 29 -0.58 -1.76 6.23
N GLY A 30 -0.44 -0.67 5.46
CA GLY A 30 -1.27 -0.40 4.29
C GLY A 30 -1.12 -1.46 3.19
N GLN A 31 0.10 -1.92 2.93
CA GLN A 31 0.40 -3.01 1.98
C GLN A 31 -0.28 -4.32 2.38
N GLN A 32 -0.25 -4.68 3.66
CA GLN A 32 -0.95 -5.85 4.18
C GLN A 32 -2.47 -5.73 4.04
N ALA A 33 -3.03 -4.54 4.33
CA ALA A 33 -4.44 -4.27 4.16
C ALA A 33 -4.89 -4.36 2.70
N ILE A 34 -4.07 -3.87 1.76
CA ILE A 34 -4.31 -3.99 0.31
C ILE A 34 -4.30 -5.46 -0.11
N GLN A 35 -3.32 -6.25 0.33
CA GLN A 35 -3.25 -7.67 0.01
C GLN A 35 -4.49 -8.43 0.51
N ALA A 36 -4.92 -8.17 1.74
CA ALA A 36 -6.14 -8.76 2.30
C ALA A 36 -7.41 -8.31 1.55
N ALA A 37 -7.45 -7.07 1.04
CA ALA A 37 -8.54 -6.58 0.21
C ALA A 37 -8.58 -7.30 -1.16
N LYS A 38 -7.43 -7.57 -1.77
CA LYS A 38 -7.33 -8.34 -3.02
C LYS A 38 -7.84 -9.78 -2.84
N GLU A 39 -7.48 -10.44 -1.74
CA GLU A 39 -7.96 -11.79 -1.44
C GLU A 39 -9.49 -11.83 -1.30
N LYS A 40 -10.07 -10.89 -0.54
CA LYS A 40 -11.53 -10.77 -0.40
C LYS A 40 -12.23 -10.44 -1.72
N LEU A 41 -11.60 -9.64 -2.59
CA LEU A 41 -12.10 -9.36 -3.93
C LEU A 41 -12.15 -10.63 -4.79
N GLY A 42 -11.09 -11.44 -4.76
CA GLY A 42 -11.05 -12.73 -5.46
C GLY A 42 -12.13 -13.71 -4.95
N GLU A 43 -12.32 -13.79 -3.63
CA GLU A 43 -13.40 -14.60 -3.03
C GLU A 43 -14.79 -14.10 -3.42
N ALA A 44 -14.99 -12.78 -3.46
CA ALA A 44 -16.24 -12.17 -3.90
C ALA A 44 -16.49 -12.40 -5.40
N GLN A 45 -15.45 -12.33 -6.23
CA GLN A 45 -15.54 -12.67 -7.66
C GLN A 45 -15.91 -14.14 -7.86
N GLN A 46 -15.32 -15.08 -7.12
CA GLN A 46 -15.68 -16.50 -7.19
C GLN A 46 -17.10 -16.77 -6.69
N SER A 47 -17.49 -16.16 -5.57
CA SER A 47 -18.84 -16.30 -5.01
C SER A 47 -19.89 -15.73 -5.95
N LEU A 48 -19.57 -14.59 -6.58
CA LEU A 48 -20.38 -13.99 -7.63
C LEU A 48 -20.48 -14.97 -8.80
N ALA A 49 -19.37 -15.42 -9.39
CA ALA A 49 -19.38 -16.37 -10.51
C ALA A 49 -20.19 -17.65 -10.22
N ALA A 50 -20.08 -18.22 -9.01
CA ALA A 50 -20.85 -19.39 -8.59
C ALA A 50 -22.36 -19.10 -8.43
N ALA A 51 -22.74 -17.91 -7.96
CA ALA A 51 -24.14 -17.48 -7.89
C ALA A 51 -24.75 -17.21 -9.27
N LEU A 52 -23.90 -17.07 -10.30
CA LEU A 52 -24.26 -16.68 -11.66
C LEU A 52 -24.29 -17.82 -12.65
N ASP A 53 -23.78 -18.98 -12.27
CA ASP A 53 -23.92 -20.22 -13.00
C ASP A 53 -25.42 -20.59 -13.04
N GLY A 54 -26.15 -19.96 -13.98
CA GLY A 54 -27.60 -19.99 -14.10
C GLY A 54 -28.29 -18.66 -14.47
N SER A 55 -27.62 -17.49 -14.38
CA SER A 55 -28.26 -16.19 -14.65
C SER A 55 -27.57 -15.40 -15.78
N ALA A 56 -28.31 -15.13 -16.86
CA ALA A 56 -27.85 -14.36 -18.02
C ALA A 56 -28.10 -12.85 -17.82
N ASN A 57 -27.23 -12.16 -17.08
CA ASN A 57 -27.46 -10.75 -16.75
C ASN A 57 -26.25 -9.85 -17.06
N ASP A 58 -26.43 -8.78 -17.84
CA ASP A 58 -25.35 -7.85 -18.21
C ASP A 58 -24.77 -7.09 -17.00
N ALA A 59 -25.55 -6.92 -15.93
CA ALA A 59 -25.13 -6.31 -14.67
C ALA A 59 -23.94 -7.03 -14.01
N VAL A 60 -23.78 -8.30 -14.33
CA VAL A 60 -22.76 -9.19 -13.77
C VAL A 60 -21.44 -9.06 -14.50
N GLY A 61 -21.49 -8.95 -15.83
CA GLY A 61 -20.31 -8.59 -16.61
C GLY A 61 -19.76 -7.23 -16.18
N ALA A 62 -20.64 -6.27 -15.90
CA ALA A 62 -20.25 -4.97 -15.35
C ALA A 62 -19.64 -5.08 -13.95
N ALA A 63 -20.19 -5.93 -13.07
CA ALA A 63 -19.63 -6.18 -11.74
C ALA A 63 -18.25 -6.85 -11.81
N HIS A 64 -18.08 -7.87 -12.66
CA HIS A 64 -16.77 -8.51 -12.89
C HIS A 64 -15.73 -7.54 -13.45
N ALA A 65 -16.11 -6.73 -14.44
CA ALA A 65 -15.23 -5.69 -14.98
C ALA A 65 -14.83 -4.66 -13.90
N SER A 66 -15.78 -4.26 -13.04
CA SER A 66 -15.51 -3.34 -11.94
C SER A 66 -14.60 -3.95 -10.87
N LEU A 67 -14.78 -5.23 -10.54
CA LEU A 67 -13.93 -5.95 -9.59
C LEU A 67 -12.51 -6.12 -10.13
N SER A 68 -12.36 -6.52 -11.39
CA SER A 68 -11.06 -6.66 -12.04
C SER A 68 -10.33 -5.30 -12.15
N HIS A 69 -11.07 -4.23 -12.44
CA HIS A 69 -10.52 -2.88 -12.44
C HIS A 69 -10.11 -2.40 -11.03
N ALA A 70 -10.86 -2.79 -9.99
CA ALA A 70 -10.49 -2.50 -8.61
C ALA A 70 -9.23 -3.28 -8.20
N GLU A 71 -9.08 -4.54 -8.62
CA GLU A 71 -7.86 -5.33 -8.38
C GLU A 71 -6.63 -4.70 -9.04
N GLN A 72 -6.75 -4.23 -10.28
CA GLN A 72 -5.67 -3.53 -10.99
C GLN A 72 -5.27 -2.25 -10.24
N GLN A 73 -6.23 -1.42 -9.81
CA GLN A 73 -5.92 -0.22 -9.04
C GLN A 73 -5.25 -0.53 -7.70
N LEU A 74 -5.66 -1.61 -7.02
CA LEU A 74 -5.00 -2.06 -5.79
C LEU A 74 -3.57 -2.52 -6.05
N GLU A 75 -3.32 -3.21 -7.16
CA GLU A 75 -1.98 -3.65 -7.55
C GLU A 75 -1.07 -2.49 -7.93
N ASP A 76 -1.57 -1.51 -8.69
CA ASP A 76 -0.85 -0.29 -9.02
C ASP A 76 -0.52 0.53 -7.76
N GLY A 77 -1.49 0.66 -6.85
CA GLY A 77 -1.30 1.32 -5.55
C GLY A 77 -0.27 0.60 -4.68
N PHE A 78 -0.32 -0.73 -4.64
CA PHE A 78 0.67 -1.54 -3.94
C PHE A 78 2.08 -1.33 -4.52
N ASN A 79 2.24 -1.41 -5.84
CA ASN A 79 3.55 -1.19 -6.48
C ASN A 79 4.09 0.22 -6.24
N ALA A 80 3.23 1.25 -6.29
CA ALA A 80 3.61 2.61 -5.94
C ALA A 80 4.08 2.74 -4.48
N THR A 81 3.43 2.03 -3.54
CA THR A 81 3.86 2.03 -2.14
C THR A 81 5.20 1.32 -1.93
N VAL A 82 5.46 0.23 -2.65
CA VAL A 82 6.77 -0.46 -2.60
C VAL A 82 7.88 0.47 -3.09
N ALA A 83 7.69 1.14 -4.22
CA ALA A 83 8.65 2.10 -4.74
C ALA A 83 8.89 3.27 -3.78
N ALA A 84 7.83 3.79 -3.16
CA ALA A 84 7.94 4.85 -2.16
C ALA A 84 8.73 4.40 -0.91
N VAL A 85 8.54 3.16 -0.46
CA VAL A 85 9.28 2.55 0.66
C VAL A 85 10.77 2.38 0.31
N GLU A 86 11.09 1.86 -0.86
CA GLU A 86 12.49 1.72 -1.32
C GLU A 86 13.19 3.09 -1.40
N GLN A 87 12.49 4.10 -1.90
CA GLN A 87 13.01 5.46 -2.00
C GLN A 87 13.21 6.09 -0.62
N ALA A 88 12.28 5.88 0.31
CA ALA A 88 12.42 6.30 1.70
C ALA A 88 13.59 5.61 2.41
N HIS A 89 13.76 4.29 2.24
CA HIS A 89 14.92 3.56 2.78
C HIS A 89 16.25 4.08 2.22
N THR A 90 16.32 4.33 0.92
CA THR A 90 17.51 4.90 0.27
C THR A 90 17.85 6.28 0.84
N TYR A 91 16.82 7.13 1.01
CA TYR A 91 16.98 8.45 1.61
C TYR A 91 17.48 8.34 3.06
N THR A 92 16.86 7.52 3.90
CA THR A 92 17.28 7.33 5.29
C THR A 92 18.68 6.72 5.42
N ALA A 93 19.10 5.85 4.51
CA ALA A 93 20.46 5.31 4.50
C ALA A 93 21.53 6.35 4.09
N SER A 94 21.12 7.44 3.44
CA SER A 94 21.99 8.54 3.02
C SER A 94 22.08 9.69 4.03
N LEU A 95 21.25 9.68 5.08
CA LEU A 95 21.25 10.62 6.21
C LEU A 95 22.31 10.22 7.25
#